data_AF-A0A6J6CAW0-F1
#
_entry.id   AF-A0A6J6CAW0-F1
#
_cell.length_a   1.000
_cell.length_b   1.000
_cell.length_c   1.000
_cell.angle_alpha   90.00
_cell.angle_beta   90.00
_cell.angle_gamma   90.00
#
_symmetry.space_group_name_H-M   'P 1'
#
loop_
_entity.id
_entity.type
_entity.pdbx_description
1 polymer ?
#
loop_
_entity_poly.entity_id
_entity_poly.type
_entity_poly.pdbx_seq_one_letter_code
_entity_poly.pdbx_strand_id
1 'polypeptide(L)'
;MESASPSTDWLDFVVSPKARNKIKQWHSREKRDDLVEAGRELLENEFRRQRLPVIQAMNSEHLQREIEKRSFADREALLCAIAESQVSAHEVAREVFASFQDSGSIERLPESVLRSSASSRVHSVGIHVDGFDDVLVRLSKCCTPVPGDEIMGFITRGRGVSVHRSDCANADSFVDEQSSRLVDVEWDGSTMGTIFRAGVEVLALDRSGLLRDVANALSEQHVNIVACSTHTGGDRVAKMHFEFEMADPAHLESVLRTIKRIDGVYDAYRAGTDRSLDDSED
;
A
#
# COMPACT_ATOMS: atom_id res chain seq x y z
N MET A 1 -5.44 25.89 -4.34
CA MET A 1 -4.31 26.31 -3.49
C MET A 1 -3.66 25.03 -3.00
N GLU A 2 -2.69 24.54 -3.78
CA GLU A 2 -1.94 23.32 -3.47
C GLU A 2 -1.13 23.55 -2.19
N SER A 3 -1.23 22.61 -1.26
CA SER A 3 -0.46 22.62 -0.03
C SER A 3 0.95 22.10 -0.33
N ALA A 4 1.86 23.00 -0.66
CA ALA A 4 3.28 22.69 -0.84
C ALA A 4 3.86 22.03 0.42
N SER A 5 4.47 20.86 0.25
CA SER A 5 5.19 20.14 1.31
C SER A 5 6.60 20.74 1.49
N PRO A 6 7.08 20.90 2.73
CA PRO A 6 8.39 21.48 2.99
C PRO A 6 9.51 20.48 2.70
N SER A 7 10.45 20.84 1.81
CA SER A 7 11.63 20.01 1.50
C SER A 7 12.78 20.21 2.50
N THR A 8 13.71 19.24 2.56
CA THR A 8 14.81 19.25 3.55
C THR A 8 15.75 20.45 3.34
N ASP A 9 15.91 20.88 2.09
CA ASP A 9 16.73 22.02 1.68
C ASP A 9 16.21 23.35 2.24
N TRP A 10 14.94 23.41 2.68
CA TRP A 10 14.37 24.59 3.31
C TRP A 10 15.08 24.94 4.62
N LEU A 11 15.74 23.98 5.27
CA LEU A 11 16.53 24.25 6.46
C LEU A 11 17.77 25.11 6.18
N ASP A 12 18.25 25.17 4.95
CA ASP A 12 19.44 25.94 4.60
C ASP A 12 19.13 27.44 4.41
N PHE A 13 17.93 27.76 3.93
CA PHE A 13 17.52 29.14 3.67
C PHE A 13 16.49 29.71 4.66
N VAL A 14 15.85 28.90 5.50
CA VAL A 14 14.88 29.39 6.50
C VAL A 14 15.57 30.07 7.67
N VAL A 15 15.43 31.40 7.73
CA VAL A 15 16.01 32.25 8.78
C VAL A 15 15.20 32.18 10.09
N SER A 16 13.88 32.00 10.02
CA SER A 16 13.01 32.01 11.20
C SER A 16 13.13 30.72 12.01
N PRO A 17 13.47 30.78 13.32
CA PRO A 17 13.54 29.59 14.19
C PRO A 17 12.21 28.83 14.26
N LYS A 18 11.09 29.54 14.18
CA LYS A 18 9.73 28.96 14.24
C LYS A 18 9.41 28.15 12.99
N ALA A 19 9.79 28.64 11.81
CA ALA A 19 9.60 27.95 10.53
C ALA A 19 10.55 26.75 10.43
N ARG A 20 11.82 26.90 10.85
CA ARG A 20 12.81 25.81 10.90
C ARG A 20 12.33 24.66 11.78
N ASN A 21 11.74 24.95 12.95
CA ASN A 21 11.17 23.93 13.83
C ASN A 21 9.95 23.23 13.24
N LYS A 22 9.09 23.95 12.51
CA LYS A 22 7.93 23.38 11.81
C LYS A 22 8.34 22.42 10.69
N ILE A 23 9.36 22.77 9.90
CA ILE A 23 9.90 21.93 8.82
C ILE A 23 10.53 20.66 9.40
N LYS A 24 11.38 20.79 10.43
CA LYS A 24 11.94 19.64 11.14
C LYS A 24 10.87 18.73 11.73
N GLN A 25 9.83 19.33 12.31
CA GLN A 25 8.70 18.58 12.86
C GLN A 25 7.91 17.84 11.78
N TRP A 26 7.78 18.42 10.59
CA TRP A 26 7.10 17.78 9.46
C TRP A 26 7.89 16.57 8.94
N HIS A 27 9.18 16.70 8.61
CA HIS A 27 10.02 15.56 8.20
C HIS A 27 10.17 14.50 9.29
N SER A 28 10.18 14.90 10.57
CA SER A 28 10.20 13.94 11.68
C SER A 28 8.91 13.14 11.79
N ARG A 29 7.77 13.70 11.33
CA ARG A 29 6.48 13.00 11.26
C ARG A 29 6.43 12.06 10.06
N GLU A 30 6.80 12.52 8.89
CA GLU A 30 6.84 11.71 7.67
C GLU A 30 7.79 10.51 7.82
N LYS A 31 9.02 10.75 8.28
CA LYS A 31 9.97 9.68 8.59
C LYS A 31 9.43 8.72 9.65
N ARG A 32 8.62 9.21 10.59
CA ARG A 32 7.98 8.36 11.60
C ARG A 32 6.88 7.51 10.95
N ASP A 33 6.08 8.03 10.05
CA ASP A 33 5.03 7.28 9.37
C ASP A 33 5.63 6.16 8.52
N ASP A 34 6.74 6.42 7.81
CA ASP A 34 7.52 5.40 7.09
C ASP A 34 8.04 4.30 8.02
N LEU A 35 8.56 4.67 9.19
CA LEU A 35 9.05 3.74 10.19
C LEU A 35 7.91 2.91 10.79
N VAL A 36 6.74 3.51 11.05
CA VAL A 36 5.56 2.80 11.53
C VAL A 36 5.14 1.74 10.51
N GLU A 37 5.08 2.07 9.23
CA GLU A 37 4.65 1.14 8.19
C GLU A 37 5.67 0.02 7.94
N ALA A 38 6.97 0.36 7.90
CA ALA A 38 8.03 -0.65 7.81
C ALA A 38 8.01 -1.61 9.02
N GLY A 39 7.82 -1.08 10.22
CA GLY A 39 7.73 -1.86 11.45
C GLY A 39 6.50 -2.76 11.48
N ARG A 40 5.36 -2.23 11.01
CA ARG A 40 4.10 -2.98 10.85
C ARG A 40 4.34 -4.21 10.00
N GLU A 41 4.90 -4.03 8.81
CA GLU A 41 5.07 -5.14 7.88
C GLU A 41 6.03 -6.22 8.39
N LEU A 42 7.12 -5.81 9.07
CA LEU A 42 8.04 -6.75 9.71
C LEU A 42 7.32 -7.61 10.77
N LEU A 43 6.48 -6.99 11.59
CA LEU A 43 5.73 -7.68 12.64
C LEU A 43 4.60 -8.55 12.06
N GLU A 44 3.88 -8.07 11.05
CA GLU A 44 2.84 -8.85 10.37
C GLU A 44 3.38 -10.10 9.68
N ASN A 45 4.52 -9.97 8.99
CA ASN A 45 5.19 -11.11 8.36
C ASN A 45 5.56 -12.18 9.38
N GLU A 46 5.97 -11.76 10.57
CA GLU A 46 6.30 -12.67 11.64
C GLU A 46 5.07 -13.34 12.27
N PHE A 47 3.97 -12.62 12.45
CA PHE A 47 2.70 -13.22 12.84
C PHE A 47 2.23 -14.29 11.84
N ARG A 48 2.37 -14.02 10.53
CA ARG A 48 2.08 -15.02 9.49
C ARG A 48 2.97 -16.25 9.60
N ARG A 49 4.27 -16.08 9.86
CA ARG A 49 5.21 -17.19 10.09
C ARG A 49 4.78 -18.07 11.27
N GLN A 50 4.27 -17.45 12.33
CA GLN A 50 3.77 -18.13 13.52
C GLN A 50 2.31 -18.59 13.40
N ARG A 51 1.70 -18.43 12.23
CA ARG A 51 0.31 -18.81 11.90
C ARG A 51 -0.74 -18.12 12.79
N LEU A 52 -0.43 -16.91 13.26
CA LEU A 52 -1.38 -16.07 13.98
C LEU A 52 -2.23 -15.27 12.97
N PRO A 53 -3.55 -15.12 13.21
CA PRO A 53 -4.37 -14.19 12.43
C PRO A 53 -3.88 -12.76 12.66
N VAL A 54 -3.31 -12.13 11.62
CA VAL A 54 -2.62 -10.85 11.71
C VAL A 54 -3.50 -9.75 12.33
N ILE A 55 -4.75 -9.63 11.86
CA ILE A 55 -5.69 -8.60 12.35
C ILE A 55 -5.99 -8.82 13.85
N GLN A 56 -6.17 -10.07 14.26
CA GLN A 56 -6.44 -10.39 15.66
C GLN A 56 -5.20 -10.15 16.53
N ALA A 57 -4.02 -10.56 16.08
CA ALA A 57 -2.77 -10.37 16.80
C ALA A 57 -2.42 -8.88 16.97
N MET A 58 -2.57 -8.09 15.89
CA MET A 58 -2.30 -6.64 15.86
C MET A 58 -3.23 -5.80 16.74
N ASN A 59 -4.42 -6.32 17.06
CA ASN A 59 -5.40 -5.66 17.92
C ASN A 59 -5.62 -6.43 19.24
N SER A 60 -4.74 -7.37 19.56
CA SER A 60 -4.88 -8.20 20.76
C SER A 60 -4.44 -7.47 22.02
N GLU A 61 -5.07 -7.79 23.15
CA GLU A 61 -4.58 -7.39 24.46
C GLU A 61 -3.18 -7.96 24.76
N HIS A 62 -2.79 -9.06 24.11
CA HIS A 62 -1.47 -9.66 24.26
C HIS A 62 -0.37 -8.77 23.67
N LEU A 63 -0.60 -8.17 22.50
CA LEU A 63 0.31 -7.18 21.93
C LEU A 63 0.36 -5.92 22.79
N GLN A 64 -0.78 -5.48 23.33
CA GLN A 64 -0.84 -4.34 24.24
C GLN A 64 0.00 -4.56 25.51
N ARG A 65 -0.06 -5.76 26.10
CA ARG A 65 0.79 -6.13 27.25
C ARG A 65 2.28 -6.12 26.91
N GLU A 66 2.67 -6.56 25.70
CA GLU A 66 4.06 -6.49 25.26
C GLU A 66 4.55 -5.06 25.04
N ILE A 67 3.69 -4.16 24.53
CA ILE A 67 3.96 -2.71 24.41
C ILE A 67 4.27 -2.13 25.81
N GLU A 68 3.40 -2.41 26.78
CA GLU A 68 3.53 -1.91 28.17
C GLU A 68 4.75 -2.50 28.88
N LYS A 69 4.97 -3.82 28.77
CA LYS A 69 6.12 -4.53 29.37
C LYS A 69 7.46 -3.99 28.86
N ARG A 70 7.51 -3.56 27.60
CA ARG A 70 8.70 -2.96 26.97
C ARG A 70 8.77 -1.44 27.13
N SER A 71 7.82 -0.84 27.87
CA SER A 71 7.77 0.59 28.17
C SER A 71 7.64 1.49 26.94
N PHE A 72 7.00 1.00 25.87
CA PHE A 72 6.64 1.84 24.72
C PHE A 72 5.35 2.61 25.02
N ALA A 73 5.27 3.86 24.56
CA ALA A 73 4.12 4.73 24.81
C ALA A 73 2.85 4.24 24.10
N ASP A 74 3.00 3.72 22.89
CA ASP A 74 1.91 3.23 22.05
C ASP A 74 2.44 2.20 21.05
N ARG A 75 1.51 1.64 20.25
CA ARG A 75 1.83 0.70 19.19
C ARG A 75 2.75 1.31 18.14
N GLU A 76 2.56 2.56 17.76
CA GLU A 76 3.39 3.23 16.74
C GLU A 76 4.85 3.34 17.18
N ALA A 77 5.10 3.62 18.47
CA ALA A 77 6.43 3.66 19.05
C ALA A 77 7.12 2.29 19.00
N LEU A 78 6.40 1.21 19.29
CA LEU A 78 6.91 -0.15 19.14
C LEU A 78 7.25 -0.45 17.66
N LEU A 79 6.36 -0.08 16.73
CA LEU A 79 6.58 -0.31 15.30
C LEU A 79 7.80 0.47 14.78
N CYS A 80 7.96 1.74 15.19
CA CYS A 80 9.16 2.51 14.88
C CYS A 80 10.43 1.82 15.40
N ALA A 81 10.42 1.35 16.66
CA ALA A 81 11.56 0.66 17.25
C ALA A 81 11.89 -0.66 16.53
N ILE A 82 10.87 -1.35 16.01
CA ILE A 82 11.04 -2.54 15.17
C ILE A 82 11.69 -2.17 13.82
N ALA A 83 11.21 -1.12 13.15
CA ALA A 83 11.77 -0.66 11.88
C ALA A 83 13.24 -0.20 12.02
N GLU A 84 13.57 0.43 13.14
CA GLU A 84 14.95 0.82 13.48
C GLU A 84 15.81 -0.34 14.00
N SER A 85 15.26 -1.57 14.04
CA SER A 85 15.94 -2.78 14.54
C SER A 85 16.40 -2.69 16.00
N GLN A 86 15.82 -1.80 16.80
CA GLN A 86 16.02 -1.73 18.24
C GLN A 86 15.29 -2.87 18.96
N VAL A 87 14.17 -3.32 18.38
CA VAL A 87 13.37 -4.43 18.88
C VAL A 87 13.19 -5.46 17.77
N SER A 88 13.41 -6.73 18.09
CA SER A 88 13.18 -7.82 17.15
C SER A 88 11.69 -8.10 16.97
N ALA A 89 11.20 -7.96 15.74
CA ALA A 89 9.84 -8.38 15.37
C ALA A 89 9.59 -9.87 15.70
N HIS A 90 10.61 -10.72 15.51
CA HIS A 90 10.59 -12.14 15.86
C HIS A 90 10.26 -12.40 17.32
N GLU A 91 10.95 -11.69 18.22
CA GLU A 91 10.75 -11.85 19.66
C GLU A 91 9.37 -11.38 20.09
N VAL A 92 8.93 -10.21 19.60
CA VAL A 92 7.60 -9.67 19.92
C VAL A 92 6.51 -10.65 19.47
N ALA A 93 6.59 -11.14 18.23
CA ALA A 93 5.61 -12.09 17.72
C ALA A 93 5.57 -13.40 18.52
N ARG A 94 6.75 -13.91 18.91
CA ARG A 94 6.87 -15.15 19.69
C ARG A 94 6.23 -15.03 21.07
N GLU A 95 6.42 -13.90 21.76
CA GLU A 95 5.81 -13.67 23.07
C GLU A 95 4.29 -13.49 22.98
N VAL A 96 3.82 -12.79 21.95
CA VAL A 96 2.38 -12.68 21.65
C VAL A 96 1.79 -14.08 21.41
N PHE A 97 2.46 -14.91 20.59
CA PHE A 97 2.05 -16.29 20.34
C PHE A 97 2.02 -17.16 21.60
N ALA A 98 3.04 -17.07 22.45
CA ALA A 98 3.08 -17.79 23.73
C ALA A 98 1.88 -17.40 24.62
N SER A 99 1.57 -16.10 24.67
CA SER A 99 0.45 -15.59 25.47
C SER A 99 -0.91 -16.08 24.95
N PHE A 100 -1.07 -16.19 23.64
CA PHE A 100 -2.28 -16.74 23.01
C PHE A 100 -2.45 -18.25 23.27
N GLN A 101 -1.35 -19.00 23.36
CA GLN A 101 -1.40 -20.43 23.69
C GLN A 101 -1.80 -20.67 25.15
N ASP A 102 -1.29 -19.85 26.06
CA ASP A 102 -1.57 -19.98 27.50
C ASP A 102 -3.03 -19.60 27.84
N SER A 103 -3.63 -18.67 27.09
CA SER A 103 -5.02 -18.25 27.26
C SER A 103 -6.05 -19.14 26.55
N GLY A 104 -5.62 -20.19 25.83
CA GLY A 104 -6.51 -21.10 25.10
C GLY A 104 -7.35 -20.45 23.98
N SER A 105 -6.95 -19.26 23.49
CA SER A 105 -7.78 -18.38 22.65
C SER A 105 -7.52 -18.53 21.14
N ILE A 106 -6.87 -19.61 20.68
CA ILE A 106 -6.46 -19.76 19.28
C ILE A 106 -7.46 -20.63 18.50
N GLU A 107 -8.33 -19.99 17.72
CA GLU A 107 -8.85 -20.60 16.49
C GLU A 107 -7.73 -20.50 15.44
N ARG A 108 -6.95 -21.58 15.28
CA ARG A 108 -5.88 -21.60 14.26
C ARG A 108 -6.54 -21.51 12.89
N LEU A 109 -6.07 -20.59 12.05
CA LEU A 109 -6.55 -20.48 10.67
C LEU A 109 -6.43 -21.85 9.97
N PRO A 110 -7.50 -22.33 9.31
CA PRO A 110 -7.42 -23.54 8.52
C PRO A 110 -6.37 -23.37 7.42
N GLU A 111 -5.64 -24.45 7.13
CA GLU A 111 -4.51 -24.49 6.19
C GLU A 111 -4.86 -23.99 4.78
N SER A 112 -6.16 -23.93 4.44
CA SER A 112 -6.70 -23.38 3.20
C SER A 112 -6.62 -21.86 3.08
N VAL A 113 -6.65 -21.10 4.18
CA VAL A 113 -6.58 -19.62 4.18
C VAL A 113 -5.15 -19.12 3.99
N LEU A 114 -4.16 -19.98 4.22
CA LEU A 114 -2.73 -19.65 4.08
C LEU A 114 -2.25 -19.67 2.62
N ARG A 115 -3.07 -20.15 1.67
CA ARG A 115 -2.69 -20.27 0.26
C ARG A 115 -2.86 -18.98 -0.55
N SER A 116 -3.48 -17.94 -0.01
CA SER A 116 -3.72 -16.67 -0.73
C SER A 116 -2.63 -15.59 -0.54
N SER A 117 -1.56 -15.84 0.23
CA SER A 117 -0.44 -14.89 0.35
C SER A 117 0.97 -15.50 0.29
N ALA A 118 1.09 -16.83 0.22
CA ALA A 118 2.38 -17.53 0.19
C ALA A 118 2.86 -17.94 -1.22
N SER A 119 2.28 -17.36 -2.29
CA SER A 119 2.62 -17.68 -3.67
C SER A 119 2.88 -16.47 -4.57
N SER A 120 3.34 -15.33 -4.05
CA SER A 120 4.31 -14.56 -4.84
C SER A 120 5.68 -15.18 -4.59
N ARG A 121 5.86 -16.41 -5.09
CA ARG A 121 7.20 -16.84 -5.45
C ARG A 121 7.72 -15.73 -6.36
N VAL A 122 8.94 -15.33 -6.06
CA VAL A 122 9.87 -14.63 -6.93
C VAL A 122 9.92 -15.37 -8.27
N HIS A 123 8.90 -15.15 -9.08
CA HIS A 123 9.03 -15.12 -10.51
C HIS A 123 9.15 -13.64 -10.77
N SER A 124 10.25 -13.28 -11.44
CA SER A 124 10.43 -12.00 -12.10
C SER A 124 9.07 -11.50 -12.55
N VAL A 125 8.47 -10.59 -11.78
CA VAL A 125 7.44 -9.70 -12.32
C VAL A 125 8.19 -9.10 -13.47
N GLY A 126 7.82 -9.45 -14.69
CA GLY A 126 8.71 -9.34 -15.83
C GLY A 126 9.18 -7.90 -16.00
N ILE A 127 10.29 -7.56 -15.37
CA ILE A 127 10.75 -6.20 -15.11
C ILE A 127 12.26 -6.26 -15.15
N HIS A 128 12.79 -5.60 -16.15
CA HIS A 128 14.19 -5.34 -16.30
C HIS A 128 14.55 -4.06 -15.56
N VAL A 129 15.62 -4.09 -14.77
CA VAL A 129 16.15 -2.91 -14.07
C VAL A 129 17.47 -2.56 -14.73
N ASP A 130 17.59 -1.34 -15.26
CA ASP A 130 18.81 -0.96 -15.97
C ASP A 130 20.03 -0.99 -15.03
N GLY A 131 21.11 -1.62 -15.50
CA GLY A 131 22.35 -1.79 -14.75
C GLY A 131 22.37 -2.86 -13.65
N PHE A 132 21.29 -3.64 -13.46
CA PHE A 132 21.23 -4.68 -12.42
C PHE A 132 20.60 -6.01 -12.90
N ASP A 133 21.34 -7.12 -12.77
CA ASP A 133 20.87 -8.44 -13.23
C ASP A 133 20.02 -9.23 -12.21
N ASP A 134 20.17 -8.98 -10.90
CA ASP A 134 19.50 -9.77 -9.84
C ASP A 134 19.12 -8.89 -8.63
N VAL A 135 18.19 -7.97 -8.87
CA VAL A 135 17.64 -7.10 -7.83
C VAL A 135 16.24 -7.54 -7.48
N LEU A 136 15.95 -7.55 -6.17
CA LEU A 136 14.61 -7.83 -5.67
C LEU A 136 13.66 -6.70 -6.10
N VAL A 137 12.80 -6.97 -7.07
CA VAL A 137 11.79 -6.03 -7.57
C VAL A 137 10.44 -6.31 -6.90
N ARG A 138 9.72 -5.25 -6.54
CA ARG A 138 8.35 -5.32 -6.03
C ARG A 138 7.47 -4.26 -6.68
N LEU A 139 6.27 -4.66 -7.09
CA LEU A 139 5.26 -3.70 -7.54
C LEU A 139 4.65 -2.95 -6.36
N SER A 140 4.52 -1.63 -6.49
CA SER A 140 3.94 -0.79 -5.45
C SER A 140 2.43 -0.94 -5.35
N LYS A 141 1.91 -0.93 -4.12
CA LYS A 141 0.47 -1.03 -3.84
C LYS A 141 -0.28 0.29 -4.01
N CYS A 142 0.41 1.42 -4.02
CA CYS A 142 -0.22 2.74 -4.12
C CYS A 142 -0.83 3.02 -5.49
N CYS A 143 -0.15 2.62 -6.57
CA CYS A 143 -0.59 2.85 -7.95
C CYS A 143 -0.85 1.55 -8.74
N THR A 144 -0.53 0.38 -8.16
CA THR A 144 -0.75 -0.95 -8.73
C THR A 144 -0.37 -1.02 -10.22
N PRO A 145 0.93 -0.89 -10.55
CA PRO A 145 1.38 -0.87 -11.94
C PRO A 145 1.06 -2.21 -12.61
N VAL A 146 0.59 -2.15 -13.85
CA VAL A 146 0.29 -3.31 -14.70
C VAL A 146 1.06 -3.20 -16.02
N PRO A 147 1.35 -4.32 -16.71
CA PRO A 147 2.03 -4.26 -18.00
C PRO A 147 1.33 -3.34 -18.99
N GLY A 148 2.12 -2.48 -19.64
CA GLY A 148 1.63 -1.40 -20.50
C GLY A 148 1.67 -0.03 -19.84
N ASP A 149 1.78 0.03 -18.50
CA ASP A 149 2.03 1.28 -17.80
C ASP A 149 3.47 1.75 -18.02
N GLU A 150 3.65 3.06 -18.19
CA GLU A 150 4.94 3.69 -17.97
C GLU A 150 5.30 3.56 -16.49
N ILE A 151 6.47 2.98 -16.22
CA ILE A 151 6.91 2.63 -14.87
C ILE A 151 8.27 3.22 -14.54
N MET A 152 8.49 3.45 -13.25
CA MET A 152 9.75 3.93 -12.69
C MET A 152 10.12 3.13 -11.45
N GLY A 153 11.43 2.92 -11.25
CA GLY A 153 11.98 2.19 -10.12
C GLY A 153 12.49 3.14 -9.05
N PHE A 154 12.24 2.81 -7.79
CA PHE A 154 12.79 3.53 -6.65
C PHE A 154 13.56 2.59 -5.72
N ILE A 155 14.83 2.89 -5.45
CA ILE A 155 15.68 2.11 -4.54
C ILE A 155 15.24 2.37 -3.10
N THR A 156 14.62 1.36 -2.51
CA THR A 156 14.23 1.37 -1.10
C THR A 156 15.41 0.97 -0.21
N ARG A 157 15.40 1.43 1.04
CA ARG A 157 16.44 1.07 2.03
C ARG A 157 16.23 -0.38 2.48
N GLY A 158 16.99 -1.31 1.92
CA GLY A 158 17.03 -2.72 2.33
C GLY A 158 15.89 -3.60 1.81
N ARG A 159 15.01 -3.08 0.96
CA ARG A 159 13.84 -3.83 0.43
C ARG A 159 13.85 -4.00 -1.09
N GLY A 160 14.96 -3.66 -1.74
CA GLY A 160 15.13 -3.75 -3.19
C GLY A 160 14.56 -2.54 -3.93
N VAL A 161 14.07 -2.75 -5.15
CA VAL A 161 13.46 -1.71 -5.99
C VAL A 161 11.95 -1.80 -5.92
N SER A 162 11.30 -0.70 -5.56
CA SER A 162 9.85 -0.54 -5.63
C SER A 162 9.47 0.08 -6.96
N VAL A 163 8.52 -0.54 -7.68
CA VAL A 163 8.11 -0.11 -9.01
C VAL A 163 6.79 0.64 -8.91
N HIS A 164 6.80 1.87 -9.38
CA HIS A 164 5.65 2.76 -9.45
C HIS A 164 5.28 3.04 -10.91
N ARG A 165 4.04 3.50 -11.14
CA ARG A 165 3.70 4.19 -12.38
C ARG A 165 4.41 5.54 -12.40
N SER A 166 4.79 6.00 -13.58
CA SER A 166 5.45 7.30 -13.75
C SER A 166 4.56 8.49 -13.34
N ASP A 167 3.24 8.32 -13.36
CA ASP A 167 2.23 9.31 -12.96
C ASP A 167 1.66 9.07 -11.55
N CYS A 168 2.39 8.31 -10.73
CA CYS A 168 1.97 8.02 -9.37
C CYS A 168 2.21 9.25 -8.47
N ALA A 169 1.14 9.76 -7.85
CA ALA A 169 1.22 10.90 -6.93
C ALA A 169 2.21 10.72 -5.77
N ASN A 170 2.42 9.46 -5.32
CA ASN A 170 3.42 9.15 -4.29
C ASN A 170 4.84 9.02 -4.84
N ALA A 171 4.99 8.81 -6.16
CA ALA A 171 6.29 8.72 -6.82
C ALA A 171 6.83 10.10 -7.21
N ASP A 172 5.96 11.08 -7.47
CA ASP A 172 6.36 12.46 -7.76
C ASP A 172 7.26 13.05 -6.67
N SER A 173 6.93 12.80 -5.39
CA SER A 173 7.78 13.23 -4.27
C SER A 173 9.18 12.60 -4.28
N PHE A 174 9.34 11.41 -4.86
CA PHE A 174 10.66 10.78 -5.01
C PHE A 174 11.49 11.44 -6.10
N VAL A 175 10.85 11.91 -7.18
CA VAL A 175 11.51 12.63 -8.27
C VAL A 175 12.10 13.94 -7.75
N ASP A 176 11.31 14.67 -6.96
CA ASP A 176 11.72 15.97 -6.46
C ASP A 176 12.76 15.89 -5.33
N GLU A 177 12.64 14.93 -4.41
CA GLU A 177 13.45 14.91 -3.18
C GLU A 177 14.58 13.87 -3.18
N GLN A 178 14.48 12.80 -3.97
CA GLN A 178 15.38 11.64 -3.88
C GLN A 178 15.75 11.08 -5.26
N SER A 179 15.95 11.95 -6.25
CA SER A 179 16.28 11.59 -7.63
C SER A 179 17.47 10.64 -7.78
N SER A 180 18.46 10.69 -6.87
CA SER A 180 19.62 9.78 -6.87
C SER A 180 19.28 8.31 -6.59
N ARG A 181 18.03 8.00 -6.23
CA ARG A 181 17.52 6.65 -5.95
C ARG A 181 16.54 6.15 -7.00
N LEU A 182 16.28 6.97 -8.02
CA LEU A 182 15.51 6.55 -9.17
C LEU A 182 16.36 5.65 -10.06
N VAL A 183 15.71 4.63 -10.59
CA VAL A 183 16.30 3.68 -11.52
C VAL A 183 15.29 3.42 -12.63
N ASP A 184 15.79 3.39 -13.85
CA ASP A 184 14.98 3.06 -15.01
C ASP A 184 14.63 1.58 -14.99
N VAL A 185 13.34 1.31 -15.17
CA VAL A 185 12.79 -0.05 -15.16
C VAL A 185 11.84 -0.20 -16.33
N GLU A 186 11.86 -1.37 -16.96
CA GLU A 186 11.03 -1.66 -18.12
C GLU A 186 10.35 -3.01 -17.95
N TRP A 187 9.14 -3.17 -18.50
CA TRP A 187 8.48 -4.47 -18.53
C TRP A 187 9.23 -5.41 -19.48
N ASP A 188 9.68 -6.55 -18.97
CA ASP A 188 10.05 -7.67 -19.83
C ASP A 188 8.77 -8.22 -20.48
N GLY A 189 8.75 -8.34 -21.81
CA GLY A 189 7.56 -8.73 -22.56
C GLY A 189 7.07 -10.17 -22.31
N SER A 190 7.60 -10.88 -21.30
CA SER A 190 7.24 -12.25 -20.95
C SER A 190 6.16 -12.27 -19.86
N THR A 191 5.02 -11.61 -20.11
CA THR A 191 3.90 -11.49 -19.17
C THR A 191 2.86 -12.62 -19.29
N MET A 192 3.09 -13.62 -20.15
CA MET A 192 2.12 -14.69 -20.39
C MET A 192 1.86 -15.55 -19.14
N GLY A 193 0.61 -15.58 -18.68
CA GLY A 193 0.14 -16.44 -17.58
C GLY A 193 0.32 -15.87 -16.18
N THR A 194 0.73 -14.61 -16.05
CA THR A 194 0.84 -13.92 -14.75
C THR A 194 -0.48 -13.23 -14.43
N ILE A 195 -0.92 -13.32 -13.18
CA ILE A 195 -2.09 -12.61 -12.67
C ILE A 195 -1.59 -11.31 -12.05
N PHE A 196 -2.16 -10.19 -12.48
CA PHE A 196 -1.84 -8.86 -12.02
C PHE A 196 -2.91 -8.35 -11.07
N ARG A 197 -2.51 -7.48 -10.13
CA ARG A 197 -3.43 -6.77 -9.26
C ARG A 197 -3.61 -5.34 -9.75
N ALA A 198 -4.86 -4.90 -9.84
CA ALA A 198 -5.22 -3.53 -10.16
C ALA A 198 -6.12 -2.96 -9.07
N GLY A 199 -5.86 -1.71 -8.69
CA GLY A 199 -6.71 -0.91 -7.82
C GLY A 199 -7.53 0.10 -8.62
N VAL A 200 -8.82 0.24 -8.30
CA VAL A 200 -9.70 1.27 -8.84
C VAL A 200 -10.41 2.02 -7.73
N GLU A 201 -10.52 3.33 -7.90
CA GLU A 201 -11.34 4.20 -7.07
C GLU A 201 -12.62 4.57 -7.81
N VAL A 202 -13.74 4.56 -7.09
CA VAL A 202 -15.07 4.89 -7.60
C VAL A 202 -15.67 5.98 -6.72
N LEU A 203 -16.09 7.07 -7.36
CA LEU A 203 -16.78 8.18 -6.75
C LEU A 203 -18.23 8.17 -7.20
N ALA A 204 -19.16 8.11 -6.26
CA ALA A 204 -20.58 7.94 -6.59
C ALA A 204 -21.49 8.65 -5.58
N LEU A 205 -22.71 8.98 -5.98
CA LEU A 205 -23.77 9.38 -5.07
C LEU A 205 -24.34 8.13 -4.40
N ASP A 206 -24.32 8.13 -3.07
CA ASP A 206 -24.79 6.99 -2.30
C ASP A 206 -26.30 6.77 -2.48
N ARG A 207 -26.63 5.54 -2.88
CA ARG A 207 -27.99 5.03 -3.01
C ARG A 207 -28.06 3.57 -2.60
N SER A 208 -29.26 3.13 -2.25
CA SER A 208 -29.51 1.73 -1.92
C SER A 208 -29.09 0.82 -3.07
N GLY A 209 -28.25 -0.18 -2.75
CA GLY A 209 -27.75 -1.16 -3.70
C GLY A 209 -26.48 -0.78 -4.47
N LEU A 210 -25.93 0.43 -4.30
CA LEU A 210 -24.75 0.89 -5.06
C LEU A 210 -23.56 -0.09 -4.95
N LEU A 211 -23.18 -0.50 -3.74
CA LEU A 211 -22.08 -1.45 -3.52
C LEU A 211 -22.30 -2.78 -4.26
N ARG A 212 -23.55 -3.27 -4.27
CA ARG A 212 -23.90 -4.51 -4.97
C ARG A 212 -23.79 -4.32 -6.48
N ASP A 213 -24.28 -3.20 -7.00
CA ASP A 213 -24.25 -2.92 -8.44
C ASP A 213 -22.80 -2.84 -8.94
N VAL A 214 -21.90 -2.18 -8.20
CA VAL A 214 -20.47 -2.12 -8.52
C VAL A 214 -19.79 -3.50 -8.40
N ALA A 215 -20.05 -4.24 -7.33
CA ALA A 215 -19.49 -5.59 -7.15
C ALA A 215 -19.96 -6.58 -8.24
N ASN A 216 -21.22 -6.48 -8.67
CA ASN A 216 -21.75 -7.28 -9.77
C ASN A 216 -21.10 -6.90 -11.10
N ALA A 217 -20.97 -5.61 -11.40
CA ALA A 217 -20.31 -5.16 -12.64
C ALA A 217 -18.85 -5.66 -12.73
N LEU A 218 -18.11 -5.65 -11.62
CA LEU A 218 -16.78 -6.24 -11.54
C LEU A 218 -16.82 -7.76 -11.76
N SER A 219 -17.76 -8.45 -11.12
CA SER A 219 -17.90 -9.91 -11.27
C SER A 219 -18.29 -10.34 -12.70
N GLU A 220 -19.11 -9.55 -13.40
CA GLU A 220 -19.49 -9.74 -14.81
C GLU A 220 -18.31 -9.57 -15.78
N GLN A 221 -17.33 -8.74 -15.41
CA GLN A 221 -16.06 -8.65 -16.13
C GLN A 221 -15.10 -9.80 -15.76
N HIS A 222 -15.54 -10.82 -15.03
CA HIS A 222 -14.75 -11.98 -14.64
C HIS A 222 -13.44 -11.63 -13.89
N VAL A 223 -13.40 -10.48 -13.21
CA VAL A 223 -12.26 -10.12 -12.34
C VAL A 223 -12.50 -10.61 -10.92
N ASN A 224 -11.45 -11.09 -10.27
CA ASN A 224 -11.52 -11.60 -8.90
C ASN A 224 -11.27 -10.46 -7.90
N ILE A 225 -12.30 -10.03 -7.17
CA ILE A 225 -12.17 -8.98 -6.15
C ILE A 225 -11.42 -9.54 -4.92
N VAL A 226 -10.28 -8.93 -4.60
CA VAL A 226 -9.42 -9.34 -3.48
C VAL A 226 -9.67 -8.51 -2.23
N ALA A 227 -9.89 -7.20 -2.40
CA ALA A 227 -10.19 -6.29 -1.30
C ALA A 227 -11.16 -5.22 -1.77
N CYS A 228 -11.98 -4.73 -0.83
CA CYS A 228 -12.76 -3.52 -1.04
C CYS A 228 -12.79 -2.69 0.25
N SER A 229 -12.79 -1.38 0.09
CA SER A 229 -13.04 -0.41 1.15
C SER A 229 -14.10 0.56 0.66
N THR A 230 -15.04 0.95 1.51
CA THR A 230 -16.10 1.89 1.14
C THR A 230 -16.33 2.86 2.29
N HIS A 231 -16.38 4.14 1.94
CA HIS A 231 -16.65 5.21 2.87
C HIS A 231 -17.65 6.19 2.27
N THR A 232 -18.73 6.46 2.97
CA THR A 232 -19.74 7.45 2.56
C THR A 232 -19.61 8.69 3.42
N GLY A 233 -19.35 9.83 2.78
CA GLY A 233 -19.29 11.14 3.44
C GLY A 233 -20.66 11.67 3.87
N GLY A 234 -20.66 12.72 4.70
CA GLY A 234 -21.89 13.40 5.13
C GLY A 234 -22.64 14.13 4.00
N ASP A 235 -21.96 14.38 2.88
CA ASP A 235 -22.50 14.87 1.61
C ASP A 235 -23.17 13.78 0.76
N ARG A 236 -23.24 12.55 1.28
CA ARG A 236 -23.71 11.35 0.57
C ARG A 236 -22.85 10.95 -0.62
N VAL A 237 -21.60 11.42 -0.70
CA VAL A 237 -20.65 10.93 -1.70
C VAL A 237 -19.99 9.66 -1.15
N ALA A 238 -20.21 8.55 -1.85
CA ALA A 238 -19.54 7.28 -1.62
C ALA A 238 -18.19 7.28 -2.35
N LYS A 239 -17.13 7.00 -1.60
CA LYS A 239 -15.79 6.69 -2.12
C LYS A 239 -15.54 5.21 -1.91
N MET A 240 -15.33 4.48 -2.99
CA MET A 240 -15.13 3.04 -2.97
C MET A 240 -13.77 2.73 -3.59
N HIS A 241 -12.95 1.96 -2.88
CA HIS A 241 -11.68 1.43 -3.39
C HIS A 241 -11.83 -0.07 -3.58
N PHE A 242 -11.54 -0.57 -4.78
CA PHE A 242 -11.56 -1.99 -5.09
C PHE A 242 -10.18 -2.43 -5.58
N GLU A 243 -9.69 -3.54 -5.04
CA GLU A 243 -8.53 -4.25 -5.56
C GLU A 243 -8.99 -5.58 -6.14
N PHE A 244 -8.58 -5.85 -7.38
CA PHE A 244 -8.93 -7.09 -8.05
C PHE A 244 -7.75 -7.67 -8.84
N GLU A 245 -7.84 -8.96 -9.12
CA GLU A 245 -6.87 -9.74 -9.87
C GLU A 245 -7.37 -9.98 -11.31
N MET A 246 -6.49 -9.79 -12.29
CA MET A 246 -6.77 -9.95 -13.72
C MET A 246 -5.56 -10.52 -14.47
N ALA A 247 -5.82 -11.31 -15.52
CA ALA A 247 -4.75 -11.90 -16.35
C ALA A 247 -4.30 -11.00 -17.51
N ASP A 248 -5.22 -10.16 -18.03
CA ASP A 248 -4.97 -9.28 -19.16
C ASP A 248 -5.13 -7.81 -18.75
N PRO A 249 -4.05 -7.03 -18.66
CA PRO A 249 -4.09 -5.61 -18.35
C PRO A 249 -4.98 -4.79 -19.29
N ALA A 250 -5.13 -5.18 -20.56
CA ALA A 250 -5.98 -4.49 -21.53
C ALA A 250 -7.46 -4.50 -21.13
N HIS A 251 -7.86 -5.42 -20.26
CA HIS A 251 -9.24 -5.52 -19.77
C HIS A 251 -9.61 -4.40 -18.78
N LEU A 252 -8.63 -3.72 -18.20
CA LEU A 252 -8.83 -2.72 -17.14
C LEU A 252 -9.68 -1.53 -17.60
N GLU A 253 -9.45 -1.05 -18.82
CA GLU A 253 -10.21 0.07 -19.38
C GLU A 253 -11.68 -0.29 -19.61
N SER A 254 -11.97 -1.55 -19.99
CA SER A 254 -13.35 -2.04 -20.12
C SER A 254 -14.04 -2.14 -18.76
N VAL A 255 -13.32 -2.57 -17.72
CA VAL A 255 -13.82 -2.60 -16.34
C VAL A 255 -14.20 -1.19 -15.89
N LEU A 256 -13.31 -0.21 -16.05
CA LEU A 256 -13.59 1.19 -15.68
C LEU A 256 -14.81 1.74 -16.45
N ARG A 257 -14.88 1.52 -17.76
CA ARG A 257 -16.04 1.94 -18.57
C ARG A 257 -17.35 1.30 -18.11
N THR A 258 -17.31 0.06 -17.65
CA THR A 258 -18.49 -0.64 -17.13
C THR A 258 -18.95 -0.01 -15.81
N ILE A 259 -18.01 0.29 -14.90
CA ILE A 259 -18.31 0.94 -13.62
C ILE A 259 -18.87 2.35 -13.85
N LYS A 260 -18.29 3.14 -14.76
CA LYS A 260 -18.78 4.50 -15.09
C LYS A 260 -20.22 4.53 -15.62
N ARG A 261 -20.75 3.41 -16.11
CA ARG A 261 -22.14 3.30 -16.61
C ARG A 261 -23.17 3.04 -15.52
N ILE A 262 -22.73 2.72 -14.30
CA ILE A 262 -23.63 2.44 -13.19
C ILE A 262 -24.28 3.74 -12.75
N ASP A 263 -25.61 3.73 -12.66
CA ASP A 263 -26.37 4.90 -12.20
C ASP A 263 -25.91 5.35 -10.80
N GLY A 264 -25.57 6.62 -10.69
CA GLY A 264 -25.02 7.24 -9.49
C GLY A 264 -23.49 7.30 -9.43
N VAL A 265 -22.75 6.62 -10.31
CA VAL A 265 -21.29 6.78 -10.41
C VAL A 265 -20.98 8.08 -11.15
N TYR A 266 -20.25 8.98 -10.47
CA TYR A 266 -19.73 10.21 -11.06
C TYR A 266 -18.46 9.92 -11.86
N ASP A 267 -17.55 9.17 -11.25
CA ASP A 267 -16.29 8.85 -11.85
C ASP A 267 -15.72 7.53 -11.32
N ALA A 268 -14.88 6.89 -12.12
CA ALA A 268 -14.13 5.70 -11.77
C ALA A 268 -12.78 5.70 -12.47
N TYR A 269 -11.70 5.61 -11.71
CA TYR A 269 -10.35 5.72 -12.23
C TYR A 269 -9.41 4.76 -11.50
N ARG A 270 -8.18 4.63 -12.00
CA ARG A 270 -7.17 3.78 -11.37
C ARG A 270 -6.63 4.42 -10.11
N ALA A 271 -6.48 3.64 -9.05
CA ALA A 271 -5.91 4.10 -7.80
C ALA A 271 -4.50 4.68 -7.99
N GLY A 272 -4.18 5.74 -7.25
CA GLY A 272 -2.86 6.37 -7.21
C GLY A 272 -2.52 7.31 -8.38
N THR A 273 -3.47 7.59 -9.27
CA THR A 273 -3.34 8.62 -10.33
C THR A 273 -3.53 10.00 -9.71
N ASP A 274 -2.64 10.96 -9.99
CA ASP A 274 -2.82 12.34 -9.56
C ASP A 274 -3.98 13.02 -10.31
N ARG A 275 -4.89 13.66 -9.57
CA ARG A 275 -6.08 14.34 -10.09
C ARG A 275 -5.81 15.78 -10.54
N SER A 276 -4.62 16.32 -10.28
CA SER A 276 -4.30 17.71 -10.64
C SER A 276 -4.27 17.97 -12.16
N LEU A 277 -4.10 16.91 -12.98
CA LEU A 277 -3.93 17.01 -14.43
C LEU A 277 -5.24 17.00 -15.23
N ASP A 278 -6.28 16.30 -14.76
CA ASP A 278 -7.55 16.14 -15.51
C ASP A 278 -8.52 17.32 -15.38
N ASP A 279 -8.40 18.15 -14.34
CA ASP A 279 -9.29 19.32 -14.12
C ASP A 279 -8.88 20.55 -14.99
N SER A 280 -8.00 20.38 -15.98
CA SER A 280 -7.45 21.47 -16.82
C SER A 280 -8.03 21.57 -18.24
N GLU A 281 -8.95 20.68 -18.63
CA GLU A 281 -9.68 20.74 -19.90
C GLU A 281 -11.20 20.76 -19.69
N ASP A 282 -11.75 21.92 -19.32
CA ASP A 282 -13.14 22.33 -19.62
C ASP A 282 -13.30 23.87 -19.53
#